data_AF-A0A2V9YDR0-F1
#
_entry.id   AF-A0A2V9YDR0-F1
#
_cell.length_a   1.000
_cell.length_b   1.000
_cell.length_c   1.000
_cell.angle_alpha   90.00
_cell.angle_beta   90.00
_cell.angle_gamma   90.00
#
_symmetry.space_group_name_H-M   'P 1'
#
loop_
_entity.id
_entity.type
_entity.pdbx_description
1 polymer ?
#
loop_
_entity_poly.entity_id
_entity_poly.type
_entity_poly.pdbx_seq_one_letter_code
_entity_poly.pdbx_strand_id
1 'polypeptide(L)'
;MECYSEQTCAIFADGELAVDEARHLRDHLAKCPRCQELVDALRAENRILSESLCESPEEAASPAGFSRLRWSWVWGDLAGVAAVLALGSIVSVWIDELKIPEALEWLNPFSLSGRTNLIFNLAYYFAHGGTAMLADYAAVVGWLSLLLLLGGGALLLGRGRLPQPGVRLLIVLLALSLPSFGLERRHGGVVTVAANETVDDTLLATGDTVRVEGVVNGDLLAGGRTVEVRGTVKGDLLTWAQRTEVSGTVEGHIYTFSRSLDLRGQLGHSVYALAQSLRLDSKGHVGNGIVAAAGDVSLEGEVARSVTIATSSADLSGNVGRDLTVAAGSLTLNNTARVGGNLTAHVHQQKDVHITDGATIVGKRDIQVHVRKSRWTRPGFYFGQALWLAAAMLVGWLALLLFPGFFQSSTQAVGSGWRSLALGLGVLAGAPVAIVVTAITLVGIPVSLMLLAVYLAAIYMAKVWVGAFLGRIVLKPAGTTKRDWLLGLLVGLVILTVIGFIPYLGGLIRLAVICLGLGAFAWQLYRASRAATTA
;
A
#
# COMPACT_ATOMS: atom_id res chain seq x y z
N MET A 1 5.62 -13.48 74.49
CA MET A 1 6.15 -14.09 73.25
C MET A 1 5.53 -13.32 72.11
N GLU A 2 6.34 -12.65 71.30
CA GLU A 2 5.86 -11.97 70.10
C GLU A 2 5.34 -13.03 69.12
N CYS A 3 4.17 -12.80 68.54
CA CYS A 3 3.62 -13.67 67.50
C CYS A 3 4.34 -13.41 66.19
N TYR A 4 4.46 -14.43 65.34
CA TYR A 4 5.01 -14.26 64.00
C TYR A 4 4.10 -13.38 63.14
N SER A 5 4.68 -12.68 62.17
CA SER A 5 3.93 -11.89 61.20
C SER A 5 3.09 -12.79 60.31
N GLU A 6 1.96 -12.26 59.82
CA GLU A 6 1.06 -12.96 58.90
C GLU A 6 1.77 -13.43 57.63
N GLN A 7 2.69 -12.63 57.08
CA GLN A 7 3.53 -13.03 55.95
C GLN A 7 4.35 -14.29 56.23
N THR A 8 4.94 -14.41 57.43
CA THR A 8 5.75 -15.60 57.76
C THR A 8 4.86 -16.84 57.91
N CYS A 9 3.66 -16.68 58.46
CA CYS A 9 2.67 -17.74 58.56
C CYS A 9 2.12 -18.17 57.19
N ALA A 10 1.96 -17.24 56.24
CA ALA A 10 1.55 -17.53 54.86
C ALA A 10 2.62 -18.34 54.10
N ILE A 11 3.88 -17.88 54.10
CA ILE A 11 4.99 -18.60 53.46
C ILE A 11 5.17 -20.01 54.06
N PHE A 12 4.90 -20.17 55.36
CA PHE A 12 4.88 -21.48 56.01
C PHE A 12 3.68 -22.34 55.62
N ALA A 13 2.50 -21.76 55.41
CA ALA A 13 1.31 -22.47 54.93
C ALA A 13 1.50 -22.99 53.50
N ASP A 14 2.23 -22.26 52.66
CA ASP A 14 2.61 -22.65 51.29
C ASP A 14 3.76 -23.68 51.23
N GLY A 15 4.47 -23.88 52.34
CA GLY A 15 5.58 -24.84 52.42
C GLY A 15 6.92 -24.32 51.89
N GLU A 16 7.03 -23.02 51.60
CA GLU A 16 8.21 -22.39 51.00
C GLU A 16 9.19 -21.80 52.05
N LEU A 17 8.85 -21.88 53.34
CA LEU A 17 9.72 -21.35 54.40
C LEU A 17 10.99 -22.21 54.56
N ALA A 18 12.14 -21.57 54.78
CA ALA A 18 13.42 -22.25 54.99
C ALA A 18 13.33 -23.29 56.12
N VAL A 19 14.00 -24.45 55.95
CA VAL A 19 13.82 -25.64 56.80
C VAL A 19 14.04 -25.37 58.30
N ASP A 20 15.00 -24.51 58.64
CA ASP A 20 15.30 -24.17 60.03
C ASP A 20 14.27 -23.21 60.64
N GLU A 21 13.80 -22.21 59.88
CA GLU A 21 12.73 -21.29 60.31
C GLU A 21 11.38 -22.01 60.43
N ALA A 22 11.10 -22.94 59.52
CA ALA A 22 9.92 -23.80 59.56
C ALA A 22 9.89 -24.71 60.81
N ARG A 23 11.06 -25.09 61.33
CA ARG A 23 11.17 -25.86 62.57
C ARG A 23 10.83 -24.99 63.79
N HIS A 24 11.40 -23.78 63.86
CA HIS A 24 11.10 -22.81 64.92
C HIS A 24 9.63 -22.37 64.95
N LEU A 25 9.02 -22.18 63.78
CA LEU A 25 7.60 -21.83 63.68
C LEU A 25 6.70 -23.00 64.10
N ARG A 26 7.04 -24.25 63.77
CA ARG A 26 6.31 -25.44 64.27
C ARG A 26 6.32 -25.54 65.79
N ASP A 27 7.48 -25.31 66.41
CA ASP A 27 7.60 -25.33 67.87
C ASP A 27 6.79 -24.19 68.53
N HIS A 28 6.62 -23.06 67.83
CA HIS A 28 5.79 -21.94 68.27
C HIS A 28 4.29 -22.23 68.11
N LEU A 29 3.86 -22.86 67.00
CA LEU A 29 2.47 -23.25 66.77
C LEU A 29 1.95 -24.21 67.85
N ALA A 30 2.81 -25.07 68.41
CA ALA A 30 2.46 -25.94 69.53
C ALA A 30 2.14 -25.19 70.85
N LYS A 31 2.51 -23.91 70.95
CA LYS A 31 2.37 -23.10 72.18
C LYS A 31 1.46 -21.87 72.01
N CYS A 32 1.16 -21.46 70.77
CA CYS A 32 0.38 -20.25 70.47
C CYS A 32 -0.88 -20.58 69.67
N PRO A 33 -2.08 -20.56 70.30
CA PRO A 33 -3.33 -20.88 69.61
C PRO A 33 -3.68 -19.87 68.50
N ARG A 34 -3.29 -18.60 68.67
CA ARG A 34 -3.56 -17.55 67.68
C ARG A 34 -2.81 -17.77 66.36
N CYS A 35 -1.53 -18.17 66.42
CA CYS A 35 -0.78 -18.47 65.19
C CYS A 35 -1.25 -19.77 64.55
N GLN A 36 -1.73 -20.72 65.36
CA GLN A 36 -2.33 -21.95 64.87
C GLN A 36 -3.60 -21.69 64.06
N GLU A 37 -4.53 -20.90 64.62
CA GLU A 37 -5.75 -20.50 63.90
C GLU A 37 -5.45 -19.74 62.59
N LEU A 38 -4.42 -18.87 62.60
CA LEU A 38 -4.01 -18.13 61.40
C LEU A 38 -3.48 -19.05 60.30
N VAL A 39 -2.60 -20.00 60.64
CA VAL A 39 -2.05 -20.96 59.66
C VAL A 39 -3.14 -21.91 59.14
N ASP A 40 -4.07 -22.34 60.00
CA ASP A 40 -5.18 -23.19 59.58
C ASP A 40 -6.16 -22.46 58.66
N ALA A 41 -6.42 -21.17 58.91
CA ALA A 41 -7.23 -20.32 58.03
C ALA A 41 -6.58 -20.15 56.64
N LEU A 42 -5.27 -19.86 56.59
CA LEU A 42 -4.53 -19.71 55.33
C LEU A 42 -4.50 -21.00 54.51
N ARG A 43 -4.37 -22.16 55.16
CA ARG A 43 -4.44 -23.47 54.48
C ARG A 43 -5.84 -23.77 53.93
N ALA A 44 -6.89 -23.34 54.62
CA ALA A 44 -8.26 -23.50 54.15
C ALA A 44 -8.53 -22.63 52.91
N GLU A 45 -8.05 -21.38 52.92
CA GLU A 45 -8.16 -20.47 51.77
C GLU A 45 -7.40 -21.00 50.55
N ASN A 46 -6.15 -21.46 50.73
CA ASN A 46 -5.38 -22.06 49.65
C ASN A 46 -6.04 -23.30 49.05
N ARG A 47 -6.71 -24.13 49.88
CA ARG A 47 -7.45 -25.29 49.39
C ARG A 47 -8.58 -24.86 48.46
N ILE A 48 -9.37 -23.86 48.87
CA ILE A 48 -10.48 -23.33 48.07
C ILE A 48 -9.98 -22.71 46.75
N LEU A 49 -8.86 -21.97 46.79
CA LEU A 49 -8.23 -21.43 45.59
C LEU A 49 -7.73 -22.54 44.65
N SER A 50 -7.11 -23.59 45.19
CA SER A 50 -6.62 -24.73 44.40
C SER A 50 -7.76 -25.54 43.76
N GLU A 51 -8.88 -25.69 44.47
CA GLU A 51 -10.09 -26.34 43.95
C GLU A 51 -10.75 -25.47 42.87
N SER A 52 -10.81 -24.15 43.06
CA SER A 52 -11.34 -23.19 42.07
C SER A 52 -10.50 -23.13 40.80
N LEU A 53 -9.17 -23.25 40.92
CA LEU A 53 -8.26 -23.34 39.78
C LEU A 53 -8.40 -24.68 39.03
N CYS A 54 -8.65 -25.78 39.75
CA CYS A 54 -8.90 -27.09 39.13
C CYS A 54 -10.28 -27.21 38.45
N GLU A 55 -11.29 -26.44 38.88
CA GLU A 55 -12.63 -26.42 38.27
C GLU A 55 -12.71 -25.61 36.97
N SER A 56 -11.65 -24.91 36.56
CA SER A 56 -11.57 -24.27 35.23
C SER A 56 -11.09 -25.30 34.20
N PRO A 57 -11.96 -25.90 33.36
CA PRO A 57 -11.55 -26.93 32.43
C PRO A 57 -10.97 -26.24 31.18
N GLU A 58 -9.64 -26.11 31.11
CA GLU A 58 -8.98 -26.25 29.81
C GLU A 58 -8.88 -27.75 29.52
N GLU A 59 -9.92 -28.24 28.84
CA GLU A 59 -10.02 -29.58 28.32
C GLU A 59 -9.01 -29.78 27.17
N ALA A 60 -7.74 -29.90 27.53
CA ALA A 60 -6.71 -30.45 26.66
C ALA A 60 -6.74 -31.97 26.78
N ALA A 61 -7.42 -32.62 25.84
CA ALA A 61 -7.37 -34.07 25.70
C ALA A 61 -5.93 -34.55 25.48
N SER A 62 -5.43 -35.37 26.41
CA SER A 62 -4.20 -36.15 26.26
C SER A 62 -4.33 -37.13 25.08
N PRO A 63 -3.34 -37.24 24.17
CA PRO A 63 -3.46 -38.08 22.99
C PRO A 63 -3.39 -39.56 23.37
N ALA A 64 -4.41 -40.31 22.95
CA ALA A 64 -4.41 -41.76 22.97
C ALA A 64 -3.31 -42.31 22.03
N GLY A 65 -2.52 -43.26 22.55
CA GLY A 65 -1.90 -44.37 21.82
C GLY A 65 -1.06 -44.03 20.59
N PHE A 66 0.26 -44.06 20.75
CA PHE A 66 1.21 -44.15 19.64
C PHE A 66 0.95 -45.42 18.79
N SER A 67 0.25 -45.24 17.68
CA SER A 67 0.41 -46.12 16.53
C SER A 67 1.69 -45.70 15.79
N ARG A 68 2.53 -46.69 15.45
CA ARG A 68 3.75 -46.47 14.66
C ARG A 68 3.36 -45.90 13.29
N LEU A 69 3.48 -44.59 13.10
CA LEU A 69 3.25 -43.94 11.81
C LEU A 69 4.56 -43.37 11.24
N ARG A 70 4.72 -43.57 9.92
CA ARG A 70 5.94 -43.49 9.10
C ARG A 70 6.70 -42.17 9.18
N TRP A 71 8.01 -42.31 9.37
CA TRP A 71 9.15 -41.36 9.37
C TRP A 71 9.30 -40.46 8.09
N SER A 72 8.32 -40.37 7.18
CA SER A 72 8.54 -39.75 5.86
C SER A 72 7.90 -38.37 5.62
N TRP A 73 7.22 -37.75 6.60
CA TRP A 73 6.50 -36.47 6.40
C TRP A 73 7.14 -35.24 7.05
N VAL A 74 7.92 -35.41 8.13
CA VAL A 74 8.51 -34.28 8.88
C VAL A 74 9.54 -33.48 8.05
N TRP A 75 10.21 -34.11 7.08
CA TRP A 75 11.13 -33.43 6.18
C TRP A 75 10.43 -32.62 5.08
N GLY A 76 9.17 -32.94 4.76
CA GLY A 76 8.38 -32.21 3.77
C GLY A 76 7.93 -30.84 4.28
N ASP A 77 7.50 -30.78 5.55
CA ASP A 77 7.06 -29.53 6.17
C ASP A 77 8.24 -28.62 6.53
N LEU A 78 9.37 -29.18 6.96
CA LEU A 78 10.61 -28.41 7.14
C LEU A 78 11.16 -27.87 5.81
N ALA A 79 11.07 -28.64 4.72
CA ALA A 79 11.43 -28.16 3.39
C ALA A 79 10.44 -27.11 2.87
N GLY A 80 9.15 -27.23 3.20
CA GLY A 80 8.11 -26.24 2.89
C GLY A 80 8.32 -24.92 3.62
N VAL A 81 8.59 -24.95 4.92
CA VAL A 81 8.88 -23.76 5.73
C VAL A 81 10.21 -23.13 5.29
N ALA A 82 11.25 -23.93 5.02
CA ALA A 82 12.52 -23.43 4.48
C ALA A 82 12.34 -22.82 3.08
N ALA A 83 11.47 -23.37 2.23
CA ALA A 83 11.15 -22.81 0.91
C ALA A 83 10.34 -21.51 1.00
N VAL A 84 9.41 -21.40 1.97
CA VAL A 84 8.66 -20.17 2.24
C VAL A 84 9.56 -19.08 2.80
N LEU A 85 10.49 -19.42 3.70
CA LEU A 85 11.49 -18.49 4.23
C LEU A 85 12.51 -18.08 3.15
N ALA A 86 12.93 -19.01 2.28
CA ALA A 86 13.80 -18.71 1.15
C ALA A 86 13.09 -17.84 0.10
N LEU A 87 11.81 -18.08 -0.19
CA LEU A 87 11.00 -17.22 -1.06
C LEU A 87 10.76 -15.84 -0.43
N GLY A 88 10.55 -15.77 0.89
CA GLY A 88 10.46 -14.51 1.63
C GLY A 88 11.76 -13.69 1.58
N SER A 89 12.91 -14.36 1.65
CA SER A 89 14.23 -13.72 1.52
C SER A 89 14.54 -13.30 0.07
N ILE A 90 14.04 -14.02 -0.93
CA ILE A 90 14.15 -13.60 -2.35
C ILE A 90 13.25 -12.39 -2.64
N VAL A 91 12.09 -12.28 -1.97
CA VAL A 91 11.21 -11.11 -2.05
C VAL A 91 11.81 -9.90 -1.33
N SER A 92 12.52 -10.08 -0.21
CA SER A 92 13.22 -8.96 0.46
C SER A 92 14.37 -8.41 -0.40
N VAL A 93 15.11 -9.28 -1.09
CA VAL A 93 16.14 -8.87 -2.07
C VAL A 93 15.54 -8.13 -3.28
N TRP A 94 14.30 -8.48 -3.69
CA TRP A 94 13.56 -7.77 -4.74
C TRP A 94 13.08 -6.37 -4.32
N ILE A 95 12.86 -6.15 -3.03
CA ILE A 95 12.38 -4.88 -2.47
C ILE A 95 13.56 -3.92 -2.18
N ASP A 96 14.73 -4.44 -1.82
CA ASP A 96 15.95 -3.63 -1.64
C ASP A 96 16.49 -3.01 -2.95
N GLU A 97 16.16 -3.58 -4.12
CA GLU A 97 16.53 -3.01 -5.43
C GLU A 97 15.54 -1.95 -5.95
N LEU A 98 14.36 -1.80 -5.33
CA LEU A 98 13.53 -0.62 -5.48
C LEU A 98 14.20 0.51 -4.68
N LYS A 99 15.21 1.14 -5.28
CA LYS A 99 15.73 2.43 -4.81
C LYS A 99 14.63 3.47 -4.91
N ILE A 100 13.76 3.49 -3.90
CA ILE A 100 12.91 4.61 -3.58
C ILE A 100 13.89 5.78 -3.35
N PRO A 101 13.77 6.90 -4.09
CA PRO A 101 14.67 8.04 -3.89
C PRO A 101 14.61 8.46 -2.41
N GLU A 102 15.72 8.91 -1.81
CA GLU A 102 15.82 9.19 -0.36
C GLU A 102 14.66 10.07 0.17
N ALA A 103 14.09 10.94 -0.67
CA ALA A 103 12.93 11.76 -0.37
C ALA A 103 11.60 11.00 -0.18
N LEU A 104 11.51 9.72 -0.56
CA LEU A 104 10.32 8.86 -0.49
C LEU A 104 10.54 7.65 0.44
N GLU A 105 11.67 7.55 1.15
CA GLU A 105 11.89 6.48 2.15
C GLU A 105 10.81 6.47 3.25
N TRP A 106 10.23 7.62 3.57
CA TRP A 106 9.13 7.75 4.53
C TRP A 106 7.86 6.99 4.14
N LEU A 107 7.71 6.64 2.86
CA LEU A 107 6.61 5.82 2.32
C LEU A 107 6.95 4.32 2.26
N ASN A 108 8.18 3.91 2.60
CA ASN A 108 8.60 2.51 2.53
C ASN A 108 8.06 1.72 3.74
N PRO A 109 7.05 0.83 3.56
CA PRO A 109 6.42 0.11 4.67
C PRO A 109 7.35 -0.92 5.32
N PHE A 110 8.49 -1.22 4.71
CA PHE A 110 9.48 -2.17 5.22
C PHE A 110 10.65 -1.49 5.94
N SER A 111 10.82 -0.18 5.78
CA SER A 111 11.83 0.60 6.52
C SER A 111 11.37 0.88 7.96
N LEU A 112 12.34 1.09 8.86
CA LEU A 112 12.05 1.35 10.27
C LEU A 112 11.40 2.74 10.45
N SER A 113 11.88 3.74 9.71
CA SER A 113 11.32 5.10 9.63
C SER A 113 9.93 5.12 9.00
N GLY A 114 9.70 4.37 7.91
CA GLY A 114 8.40 4.24 7.27
C GLY A 114 7.39 3.52 8.14
N ARG A 115 7.76 2.44 8.83
CA ARG A 115 6.87 1.79 9.83
C ARG A 115 6.49 2.73 10.96
N THR A 116 7.45 3.46 11.53
CA THR A 116 7.15 4.42 12.58
C THR A 116 6.27 5.55 12.07
N ASN A 117 6.51 6.05 10.85
CA ASN A 117 5.70 7.12 10.27
C ASN A 117 4.29 6.63 9.93
N LEU A 118 4.14 5.40 9.45
CA LEU A 118 2.84 4.79 9.16
C LEU A 118 2.06 4.54 10.46
N ILE A 119 2.72 4.07 11.52
CA ILE A 119 2.12 3.92 12.85
C ILE A 119 1.75 5.29 13.43
N PHE A 120 2.62 6.30 13.32
CA PHE A 120 2.38 7.62 13.86
C PHE A 120 1.30 8.37 13.07
N ASN A 121 1.25 8.23 11.74
CA ASN A 121 0.16 8.76 10.91
C ASN A 121 -1.15 8.02 11.18
N LEU A 122 -1.12 6.70 11.35
CA LEU A 122 -2.32 5.94 11.73
C LEU A 122 -2.81 6.38 13.11
N ALA A 123 -1.91 6.53 14.08
CA ALA A 123 -2.23 7.02 15.42
C ALA A 123 -2.69 8.49 15.42
N TYR A 124 -2.06 9.35 14.63
CA TYR A 124 -2.43 10.75 14.45
C TYR A 124 -3.79 10.89 13.76
N TYR A 125 -4.03 10.08 12.72
CA TYR A 125 -5.32 9.96 12.04
C TYR A 125 -6.42 9.48 12.98
N PHE A 126 -6.16 8.47 13.81
CA PHE A 126 -7.10 8.04 14.86
C PHE A 126 -7.29 9.09 15.96
N ALA A 127 -6.27 9.88 16.28
CA ALA A 127 -6.30 10.91 17.32
C ALA A 127 -6.97 12.23 16.86
N HIS A 128 -6.93 12.56 15.57
CA HIS A 128 -7.40 13.85 15.02
C HIS A 128 -8.62 13.75 14.09
N GLY A 129 -9.46 12.71 14.24
CA GLY A 129 -10.79 12.68 13.60
C GLY A 129 -11.08 11.54 12.62
N GLY A 130 -10.22 10.53 12.50
CA GLY A 130 -10.46 9.34 11.67
C GLY A 130 -11.69 8.50 12.07
N THR A 131 -12.21 8.70 13.29
CA THR A 131 -13.46 8.11 13.78
C THR A 131 -14.72 8.68 13.11
N ALA A 132 -14.66 9.91 12.60
CA ALA A 132 -15.79 10.54 11.89
C ALA A 132 -16.03 9.89 10.52
N MET A 133 -14.96 9.59 9.77
CA MET A 133 -15.07 8.80 8.53
C MET A 133 -15.53 7.37 8.81
N LEU A 134 -15.06 6.73 9.89
CA LEU A 134 -15.52 5.38 10.27
C LEU A 134 -17.02 5.34 10.59
N ALA A 135 -17.58 6.40 11.18
CA ALA A 135 -19.02 6.51 11.44
C ALA A 135 -19.83 6.63 10.13
N ASP A 136 -19.36 7.44 9.18
CA ASP A 136 -19.99 7.58 7.86
C ASP A 136 -19.89 6.28 7.03
N TYR A 137 -18.75 5.58 7.12
CA TYR A 137 -18.57 4.27 6.48
C TYR A 137 -19.42 3.18 7.14
N ALA A 138 -19.54 3.18 8.47
CA ALA A 138 -20.43 2.28 9.20
C ALA A 138 -21.90 2.53 8.82
N ALA A 139 -22.29 3.78 8.55
CA ALA A 139 -23.63 4.11 8.07
C ALA A 139 -23.90 3.58 6.65
N VAL A 140 -22.96 3.72 5.72
CA VAL A 140 -23.10 3.21 4.33
C VAL A 140 -23.08 1.68 4.28
N VAL A 141 -22.18 1.04 5.04
CA VAL A 141 -22.14 -0.43 5.18
C VAL A 141 -23.38 -0.92 5.91
N GLY A 142 -23.84 -0.19 6.92
CA GLY A 142 -25.12 -0.38 7.59
C GLY A 142 -26.29 -0.34 6.60
N TRP A 143 -26.30 0.62 5.68
CA TRP A 143 -27.35 0.76 4.66
C TRP A 143 -27.33 -0.35 3.61
N LEU A 144 -26.15 -0.75 3.14
CA LEU A 144 -25.99 -1.86 2.20
C LEU A 144 -26.30 -3.21 2.82
N SER A 145 -25.90 -3.43 4.08
CA SER A 145 -26.27 -4.62 4.84
C SER A 145 -27.77 -4.63 5.17
N LEU A 146 -28.38 -3.47 5.45
CA LEU A 146 -29.84 -3.32 5.56
C LEU A 146 -30.55 -3.60 4.24
N LEU A 147 -30.05 -3.14 3.10
CA LEU A 147 -30.63 -3.46 1.78
C LEU A 147 -30.50 -4.94 1.45
N LEU A 148 -29.40 -5.58 1.85
CA LEU A 148 -29.21 -7.03 1.73
C LEU A 148 -30.10 -7.81 2.71
N LEU A 149 -30.31 -7.31 3.93
CA LEU A 149 -31.20 -7.90 4.93
C LEU A 149 -32.68 -7.64 4.63
N LEU A 150 -33.03 -6.51 4.01
CA LEU A 150 -34.38 -6.19 3.53
C LEU A 150 -34.67 -6.94 2.21
N GLY A 151 -33.69 -7.07 1.32
CA GLY A 151 -33.78 -7.91 0.13
C GLY A 151 -33.86 -9.39 0.47
N GLY A 152 -33.03 -9.87 1.40
CA GLY A 152 -33.08 -11.21 1.97
C GLY A 152 -34.33 -11.45 2.82
N GLY A 153 -34.78 -10.43 3.54
CA GLY A 153 -36.01 -10.40 4.33
C GLY A 153 -37.26 -10.42 3.46
N ALA A 154 -37.28 -9.72 2.31
CA ALA A 154 -38.35 -9.79 1.32
C ALA A 154 -38.41 -11.18 0.64
N LEU A 155 -37.24 -11.80 0.41
CA LEU A 155 -37.13 -13.18 -0.06
C LEU A 155 -37.60 -14.20 1.00
N LEU A 156 -37.37 -13.92 2.28
CA LEU A 156 -37.83 -14.73 3.41
C LEU A 156 -39.28 -14.44 3.80
N LEU A 157 -39.84 -13.26 3.51
CA LEU A 157 -41.25 -12.91 3.69
C LEU A 157 -42.15 -13.64 2.68
N GLY A 158 -41.59 -14.12 1.57
CA GLY A 158 -42.23 -15.15 0.73
C GLY A 158 -42.38 -16.52 1.42
N ARG A 159 -41.74 -16.71 2.58
CA ARG A 159 -41.85 -17.89 3.46
C ARG A 159 -42.13 -17.43 4.89
N GLY A 160 -43.35 -16.96 5.09
CA GLY A 160 -43.79 -16.25 6.29
C GLY A 160 -43.34 -16.83 7.62
N ARG A 161 -42.65 -15.98 8.41
CA ARG A 161 -42.83 -15.75 9.86
C ARG A 161 -41.60 -15.02 10.42
N LEU A 162 -41.72 -13.72 10.69
CA LEU A 162 -40.86 -13.04 11.67
C LEU A 162 -41.67 -12.01 12.49
N PRO A 163 -41.44 -11.90 13.81
CA PRO A 163 -42.27 -11.11 14.72
C PRO A 163 -41.95 -9.60 14.67
N GLN A 164 -42.97 -8.77 14.89
CA GLN A 164 -42.98 -7.32 14.69
C GLN A 164 -42.14 -6.41 15.63
N PRO A 165 -41.61 -6.82 16.82
CA PRO A 165 -40.97 -5.85 17.71
C PRO A 165 -39.55 -5.45 17.29
N GLY A 166 -38.81 -6.31 16.58
CA GLY A 166 -37.42 -6.03 16.16
C GLY A 166 -37.30 -4.92 15.11
N VAL A 167 -38.30 -4.80 14.23
CA VAL A 167 -38.32 -3.78 13.18
C VAL A 167 -38.57 -2.38 13.75
N ARG A 168 -39.37 -2.27 14.81
CA ARG A 168 -39.69 -0.97 15.44
C ARG A 168 -38.52 -0.39 16.23
N LEU A 169 -37.72 -1.23 16.89
CA LEU A 169 -36.52 -0.80 17.63
C LEU A 169 -35.41 -0.30 16.69
N LEU A 170 -35.26 -0.95 15.54
CA LEU A 170 -34.29 -0.56 14.51
C LEU A 170 -34.60 0.81 13.91
N ILE A 171 -35.88 1.10 13.65
CA ILE A 171 -36.34 2.40 13.10
C ILE A 171 -36.09 3.55 14.09
N VAL A 172 -36.26 3.31 15.40
CA VAL A 172 -35.99 4.32 16.43
C VAL A 172 -34.49 4.59 16.56
N LEU A 173 -33.64 3.57 16.49
CA LEU A 173 -32.18 3.72 16.51
C LEU A 173 -31.62 4.44 15.26
N LEU A 174 -32.24 4.24 14.09
CA LEU A 174 -31.93 4.94 12.85
C LEU A 174 -32.35 6.43 12.85
N ALA A 175 -33.38 6.79 13.61
CA ALA A 175 -33.84 8.17 13.73
C ALA A 175 -32.96 9.03 14.66
N LEU A 176 -32.10 8.40 15.48
CA LEU A 176 -31.23 9.05 16.46
C LEU A 176 -29.79 9.28 15.96
N SER A 177 -29.42 8.79 14.77
CA SER A 177 -28.12 9.05 14.15
C SER A 177 -28.17 10.29 13.25
N LEU A 178 -28.03 11.48 13.83
CA LEU A 178 -27.76 12.71 13.07
C LEU A 178 -26.24 12.84 12.85
N PRO A 179 -25.75 13.00 11.60
CA PRO A 179 -24.34 13.31 11.36
C PRO A 179 -24.04 14.75 11.77
N SER A 180 -23.04 14.95 12.62
CA SER A 180 -22.44 16.26 12.91
C SER A 180 -21.20 16.48 12.03
N PHE A 181 -21.15 17.64 11.37
CA PHE A 181 -20.29 18.06 10.27
C PHE A 181 -18.80 18.29 10.60
N GLY A 182 -17.98 18.30 9.53
CA GLY A 182 -16.61 18.84 9.47
C GLY A 182 -16.06 18.94 8.03
N LEU A 183 -16.92 19.16 7.02
CA LEU A 183 -16.54 19.27 5.61
C LEU A 183 -17.66 19.94 4.79
N GLU A 184 -17.42 21.14 4.29
CA GLU A 184 -18.33 21.82 3.37
C GLU A 184 -18.10 21.31 1.95
N ARG A 185 -19.14 20.71 1.33
CA ARG A 185 -19.05 20.12 -0.01
C ARG A 185 -19.85 20.91 -1.01
N ARG A 186 -19.18 21.39 -2.06
CA ARG A 186 -19.82 22.10 -3.18
C ARG A 186 -19.56 21.38 -4.49
N HIS A 187 -20.65 21.10 -5.19
CA HIS A 187 -20.66 20.41 -6.47
C HIS A 187 -21.56 21.18 -7.45
N GLY A 188 -21.08 21.42 -8.67
CA GLY A 188 -21.86 22.04 -9.74
C GLY A 188 -21.01 22.30 -10.98
N GLY A 189 -21.61 22.84 -12.05
CA GLY A 189 -20.85 23.22 -13.26
C GLY A 189 -19.85 24.34 -12.96
N VAL A 190 -20.28 25.37 -12.23
CA VAL A 190 -19.42 26.44 -11.72
C VAL A 190 -19.61 26.56 -10.23
N VAL A 191 -18.55 26.34 -9.46
CA VAL A 191 -18.53 26.51 -8.00
C VAL A 191 -17.80 27.81 -7.71
N THR A 192 -18.47 28.76 -7.05
CA THR A 192 -17.88 30.05 -6.69
C THR A 192 -17.98 30.27 -5.18
N VAL A 193 -16.87 30.66 -4.56
CA VAL A 193 -16.84 31.25 -3.21
C VAL A 193 -16.65 32.75 -3.40
N ALA A 194 -17.67 33.53 -3.06
CA ALA A 194 -17.68 34.96 -3.34
C ALA A 194 -16.67 35.70 -2.45
N ALA A 195 -16.21 36.89 -2.88
CA ALA A 195 -15.22 37.67 -2.13
C ALA A 195 -15.65 38.04 -0.69
N ASN A 196 -16.96 38.17 -0.44
CA ASN A 196 -17.51 38.48 0.90
C ASN A 196 -17.85 37.22 1.72
N GLU A 197 -17.52 36.04 1.20
CA GLU A 197 -17.83 34.76 1.83
C GLU A 197 -16.60 34.24 2.56
N THR A 198 -16.80 33.82 3.80
CA THR A 198 -15.80 33.11 4.60
C THR A 198 -16.30 31.70 4.87
N VAL A 199 -15.53 30.71 4.43
CA VAL A 199 -15.77 29.30 4.74
C VAL A 199 -14.91 28.95 5.93
N ASP A 200 -15.53 28.66 7.08
CA ASP A 200 -14.83 28.41 8.35
C ASP A 200 -14.32 26.98 8.53
N ASP A 201 -14.41 26.15 7.49
CA ASP A 201 -14.06 24.73 7.52
C ASP A 201 -13.37 24.31 6.21
N THR A 202 -12.95 23.05 6.13
CA THR A 202 -12.38 22.46 4.92
C THR A 202 -13.41 22.46 3.79
N LEU A 203 -13.04 23.04 2.66
CA LEU A 203 -13.89 23.16 1.48
C LEU A 203 -13.50 22.11 0.43
N LEU A 204 -14.42 21.21 0.11
CA LEU A 204 -14.31 20.34 -1.06
C LEU A 204 -15.18 20.90 -2.20
N ALA A 205 -14.52 21.46 -3.21
CA ALA A 205 -15.16 22.06 -4.37
C ALA A 205 -14.88 21.25 -5.65
N THR A 206 -15.94 20.77 -6.31
CA THR A 206 -15.81 20.01 -7.57
C THR A 206 -16.72 20.58 -8.65
N GLY A 207 -16.17 20.83 -9.84
CA GLY A 207 -16.95 21.37 -10.96
C GLY A 207 -16.12 21.57 -12.23
N ASP A 208 -16.72 22.09 -13.30
CA ASP A 208 -15.94 22.47 -14.49
C ASP A 208 -15.03 23.65 -14.18
N THR A 209 -15.58 24.66 -13.49
CA THR A 209 -14.82 25.83 -13.01
C THR A 209 -15.03 26.01 -11.52
N VAL A 210 -13.94 26.03 -10.75
CA VAL A 210 -13.94 26.36 -9.32
C VAL A 210 -13.26 27.71 -9.15
N ARG A 211 -13.97 28.71 -8.64
CA ARG A 211 -13.46 30.05 -8.38
C ARG A 211 -13.58 30.40 -6.91
N VAL A 212 -12.45 30.68 -6.27
CA VAL A 212 -12.41 31.05 -4.85
C VAL A 212 -11.89 32.48 -4.73
N GLU A 213 -12.79 33.42 -4.48
CA GLU A 213 -12.48 34.84 -4.27
C GLU A 213 -12.54 35.25 -2.80
N GLY A 214 -13.26 34.50 -1.96
CA GLY A 214 -13.40 34.73 -0.52
C GLY A 214 -12.28 34.15 0.33
N VAL A 215 -12.55 33.96 1.62
CA VAL A 215 -11.59 33.40 2.59
C VAL A 215 -11.98 31.97 2.96
N VAL A 216 -11.03 31.05 2.96
CA VAL A 216 -11.19 29.69 3.48
C VAL A 216 -10.31 29.54 4.72
N ASN A 217 -10.92 29.49 5.89
CA ASN A 217 -10.25 29.27 7.19
C ASN A 217 -10.02 27.77 7.44
N GLY A 218 -9.51 27.06 6.44
CA GLY A 218 -9.26 25.62 6.45
C GLY A 218 -8.56 25.19 5.17
N ASP A 219 -8.60 23.90 4.87
CA ASP A 219 -8.00 23.35 3.64
C ASP A 219 -8.97 23.51 2.46
N LEU A 220 -8.42 23.74 1.27
CA LEU A 220 -9.17 23.82 0.02
C LEU A 220 -8.82 22.64 -0.88
N LEU A 221 -9.76 21.72 -1.06
CA LEU A 221 -9.68 20.63 -2.00
C LEU A 221 -10.52 21.00 -3.23
N ALA A 222 -9.86 21.34 -4.34
CA ALA A 222 -10.54 21.81 -5.55
C ALA A 222 -10.21 20.94 -6.78
N GLY A 223 -11.24 20.37 -7.41
CA GLY A 223 -11.11 19.54 -8.62
C GLY A 223 -11.95 20.07 -9.78
N GLY A 224 -11.38 20.12 -10.98
CA GLY A 224 -12.13 20.59 -12.16
C GLY A 224 -11.37 20.74 -13.46
N ARG A 225 -11.96 21.41 -14.47
CA ARG A 225 -11.19 21.83 -15.66
C ARG A 225 -10.32 23.03 -15.32
N THR A 226 -10.89 24.02 -14.65
CA THR A 226 -10.20 25.24 -14.25
C THR A 226 -10.42 25.51 -12.77
N VAL A 227 -9.33 25.75 -12.03
CA VAL A 227 -9.35 26.17 -10.63
C VAL A 227 -8.67 27.53 -10.52
N GLU A 228 -9.41 28.54 -10.08
CA GLU A 228 -8.94 29.92 -9.89
C GLU A 228 -9.04 30.30 -8.41
N VAL A 229 -7.90 30.51 -7.75
CA VAL A 229 -7.83 30.94 -6.35
C VAL A 229 -7.32 32.37 -6.31
N ARG A 230 -8.22 33.32 -6.08
CA ARG A 230 -7.95 34.76 -5.97
C ARG A 230 -8.02 35.27 -4.53
N GLY A 231 -8.78 34.60 -3.69
CA GLY A 231 -8.94 34.92 -2.27
C GLY A 231 -7.82 34.35 -1.40
N THR A 232 -8.11 34.19 -0.11
CA THR A 232 -7.13 33.71 0.88
C THR A 232 -7.49 32.31 1.37
N VAL A 233 -6.53 31.39 1.31
CA VAL A 233 -6.63 30.05 1.90
C VAL A 233 -5.66 30.00 3.07
N LYS A 234 -6.18 29.82 4.29
CA LYS A 234 -5.33 29.74 5.50
C LYS A 234 -4.68 28.37 5.70
N GLY A 235 -5.35 27.31 5.27
CA GLY A 235 -4.81 25.95 5.30
C GLY A 235 -4.04 25.59 4.03
N ASP A 236 -4.07 24.30 3.70
CA ASP A 236 -3.43 23.73 2.51
C ASP A 236 -4.37 23.80 1.29
N LEU A 237 -3.77 23.99 0.11
CA LEU A 237 -4.47 23.99 -1.17
C LEU A 237 -4.12 22.73 -1.95
N LEU A 238 -5.09 21.82 -2.09
CA LEU A 238 -4.98 20.61 -2.90
C LEU A 238 -5.81 20.74 -4.16
N THR A 239 -5.16 20.66 -5.33
CA THR A 239 -5.84 20.85 -6.62
C THR A 239 -5.56 19.74 -7.62
N TRP A 240 -6.61 19.31 -8.32
CA TRP A 240 -6.51 18.40 -9.46
C TRP A 240 -7.31 18.98 -10.63
N ALA A 241 -6.62 19.61 -11.58
CA ALA A 241 -7.30 20.33 -12.66
C ALA A 241 -6.54 20.38 -13.98
N GLN A 242 -7.17 20.80 -15.08
CA GLN A 242 -6.39 21.06 -16.29
C GLN A 242 -5.56 22.34 -16.13
N ARG A 243 -6.18 23.41 -15.62
CA ARG A 243 -5.50 24.67 -15.35
C ARG A 243 -5.76 25.09 -13.90
N THR A 244 -4.70 25.35 -13.17
CA THR A 244 -4.75 25.92 -11.83
C THR A 244 -4.07 27.28 -11.85
N GLU A 245 -4.79 28.32 -11.45
CA GLU A 245 -4.27 29.70 -11.35
C GLU A 245 -4.45 30.19 -9.92
N VAL A 246 -3.33 30.50 -9.26
CA VAL A 246 -3.30 30.98 -7.87
C VAL A 246 -2.77 32.40 -7.87
N SER A 247 -3.69 33.36 -7.78
CA SER A 247 -3.39 34.79 -7.71
C SER A 247 -3.53 35.37 -6.30
N GLY A 248 -4.23 34.67 -5.41
CA GLY A 248 -4.45 35.08 -4.02
C GLY A 248 -3.34 34.64 -3.06
N THR A 249 -3.66 34.58 -1.77
CA THR A 249 -2.71 34.18 -0.73
C THR A 249 -3.01 32.78 -0.21
N VAL A 250 -2.00 31.91 -0.15
CA VAL A 250 -2.08 30.59 0.48
C VAL A 250 -1.09 30.54 1.63
N GLU A 251 -1.57 30.50 2.86
CA GLU A 251 -0.68 30.45 4.04
C GLU A 251 -0.02 29.08 4.21
N GLY A 252 -0.75 28.00 3.87
CA GLY A 252 -0.26 26.63 3.90
C GLY A 252 0.54 26.18 2.68
N HIS A 253 0.54 24.88 2.43
CA HIS A 253 1.18 24.22 1.30
C HIS A 253 0.27 24.14 0.08
N ILE A 254 0.86 24.19 -1.12
CA ILE A 254 0.13 23.88 -2.36
C ILE A 254 0.52 22.50 -2.83
N TYR A 255 -0.45 21.61 -2.97
CA TYR A 255 -0.33 20.33 -3.64
C TYR A 255 -1.14 20.39 -4.93
N THR A 256 -0.50 20.31 -6.09
CA THR A 256 -1.20 20.40 -7.38
C THR A 256 -0.80 19.31 -8.34
N PHE A 257 -1.82 18.77 -9.00
CA PHE A 257 -1.67 17.87 -10.13
C PHE A 257 -2.47 18.48 -11.28
N SER A 258 -1.80 19.18 -12.19
CA SER A 258 -2.49 19.89 -13.25
C SER A 258 -1.77 19.85 -14.59
N ARG A 259 -2.42 20.27 -15.69
CA ARG A 259 -1.68 20.43 -16.95
C ARG A 259 -0.83 21.69 -16.89
N SER A 260 -1.39 22.80 -16.43
CA SER A 260 -0.68 24.07 -16.27
C SER A 260 -0.95 24.68 -14.90
N LEU A 261 0.10 25.02 -14.18
CA LEU A 261 0.05 25.80 -12.94
C LEU A 261 0.62 27.21 -13.20
N ASP A 262 -0.16 28.24 -12.89
CA ASP A 262 0.25 29.65 -12.90
C ASP A 262 0.15 30.22 -11.47
N LEU A 263 1.29 30.59 -10.90
CA LEU A 263 1.41 31.16 -9.56
C LEU A 263 1.77 32.64 -9.67
N ARG A 264 0.85 33.52 -9.27
CA ARG A 264 1.03 34.98 -9.21
C ARG A 264 0.91 35.56 -7.81
N GLY A 265 0.37 34.77 -6.88
CA GLY A 265 0.06 35.17 -5.52
C GLY A 265 1.20 35.00 -4.52
N GLN A 266 0.87 35.15 -3.24
CA GLN A 266 1.81 34.97 -2.12
C GLN A 266 1.56 33.62 -1.45
N LEU A 267 2.63 32.84 -1.25
CA LEU A 267 2.57 31.54 -0.61
C LEU A 267 3.43 31.55 0.66
N GLY A 268 2.85 31.18 1.80
CA GLY A 268 3.55 31.12 3.08
C GLY A 268 4.54 29.96 3.17
N HIS A 269 4.25 28.84 2.53
CA HIS A 269 5.06 27.62 2.61
C HIS A 269 5.53 27.09 1.25
N SER A 270 5.51 25.77 1.08
CA SER A 270 6.12 25.07 -0.06
C SER A 270 5.09 24.64 -1.10
N VAL A 271 5.53 24.58 -2.35
CA VAL A 271 4.74 24.06 -3.48
C VAL A 271 5.23 22.67 -3.84
N TYR A 272 4.29 21.73 -3.92
CA TYR A 272 4.45 20.39 -4.45
C TYR A 272 3.61 20.25 -5.72
N ALA A 273 4.26 20.25 -6.89
CA ALA A 273 3.56 20.30 -8.16
C ALA A 273 3.97 19.16 -9.10
N LEU A 274 2.98 18.45 -9.64
CA LEU A 274 3.15 17.62 -10.83
C LEU A 274 2.36 18.27 -11.97
N ALA A 275 3.06 18.82 -12.96
CA ALA A 275 2.40 19.52 -14.06
C ALA A 275 3.00 19.24 -15.43
N GLN A 276 2.35 19.68 -16.52
CA GLN A 276 3.01 19.75 -17.82
C GLN A 276 3.78 21.07 -17.95
N SER A 277 3.20 22.18 -17.50
CA SER A 277 3.88 23.47 -17.39
C SER A 277 3.70 24.09 -16.00
N LEU A 278 4.78 24.64 -15.46
CA LEU A 278 4.79 25.39 -14.21
C LEU A 278 5.33 26.80 -14.49
N ARG A 279 4.54 27.82 -14.16
CA ARG A 279 4.97 29.21 -14.23
C ARG A 279 4.81 29.89 -12.88
N LEU A 280 5.90 30.42 -12.35
CA LEU A 280 5.90 31.37 -11.24
C LEU A 280 6.12 32.76 -11.85
N ASP A 281 5.08 33.58 -11.88
CA ASP A 281 5.14 34.94 -12.41
C ASP A 281 6.04 35.85 -11.55
N SER A 282 6.54 36.93 -12.13
CA SER A 282 7.32 37.99 -11.46
C SER A 282 6.71 38.51 -10.15
N LYS A 283 5.38 38.49 -10.02
CA LYS A 283 4.65 38.92 -8.80
C LYS A 283 4.53 37.82 -7.73
N GLY A 284 4.78 36.57 -8.12
CA GLY A 284 4.65 35.41 -7.24
C GLY A 284 5.78 35.35 -6.22
N HIS A 285 5.42 35.07 -4.98
CA HIS A 285 6.38 34.86 -3.88
C HIS A 285 6.10 33.53 -3.18
N VAL A 286 7.13 32.69 -3.06
CA VAL A 286 7.09 31.42 -2.34
C VAL A 286 7.99 31.50 -1.11
N GLY A 287 7.37 31.50 0.07
CA GLY A 287 8.05 31.71 1.35
C GLY A 287 8.99 30.58 1.78
N ASN A 288 8.79 29.36 1.27
CA ASN A 288 9.66 28.22 1.57
C ASN A 288 10.37 27.70 0.31
N GLY A 289 9.87 26.64 -0.30
CA GLY A 289 10.53 26.04 -1.46
C GLY A 289 9.56 25.45 -2.47
N ILE A 290 10.09 25.13 -3.65
CA ILE A 290 9.32 24.48 -4.73
C ILE A 290 9.92 23.10 -4.96
N VAL A 291 9.08 22.07 -4.89
CA VAL A 291 9.39 20.71 -5.32
C VAL A 291 8.43 20.36 -6.44
N ALA A 292 8.91 20.33 -7.68
CA ALA A 292 8.03 20.11 -8.82
C ALA A 292 8.62 19.18 -9.88
N ALA A 293 7.77 18.40 -10.52
CA ALA A 293 8.10 17.73 -11.78
C ALA A 293 7.18 18.26 -12.88
N ALA A 294 7.75 18.90 -13.89
CA ALA A 294 6.99 19.44 -15.01
C ALA A 294 7.71 19.37 -16.34
N GLY A 295 6.99 19.34 -17.46
CA GLY A 295 7.59 19.36 -18.80
C GLY A 295 8.41 20.63 -19.03
N ASP A 296 7.81 21.78 -18.75
CA ASP A 296 8.44 23.11 -18.86
C ASP A 296 8.26 23.89 -17.55
N VAL A 297 9.32 24.51 -17.07
CA VAL A 297 9.31 25.31 -15.83
C VAL A 297 9.85 26.70 -16.14
N SER A 298 9.05 27.75 -15.86
CA SER A 298 9.49 29.15 -15.88
C SER A 298 9.34 29.77 -14.49
N LEU A 299 10.44 30.28 -13.96
CA LEU A 299 10.51 30.92 -12.64
C LEU A 299 10.97 32.37 -12.79
N GLU A 300 10.01 33.29 -12.81
CA GLU A 300 10.24 34.74 -12.89
C GLU A 300 10.17 35.42 -11.51
N GLY A 301 9.38 34.87 -10.58
CA GLY A 301 9.17 35.40 -9.23
C GLY A 301 10.25 35.04 -8.20
N GLU A 302 9.94 35.21 -6.92
CA GLU A 302 10.87 34.95 -5.82
C GLU A 302 10.54 33.66 -5.06
N VAL A 303 11.58 32.87 -4.76
CA VAL A 303 11.53 31.73 -3.86
C VAL A 303 12.51 31.95 -2.72
N ALA A 304 12.01 32.10 -1.50
CA ALA A 304 12.82 32.53 -0.36
C ALA A 304 13.84 31.48 0.11
N ARG A 305 13.58 30.17 -0.09
CA ARG A 305 14.55 29.10 0.22
C ARG A 305 15.01 28.35 -1.02
N SER A 306 14.67 27.08 -1.15
CA SER A 306 15.29 26.17 -2.12
C SER A 306 14.29 25.70 -3.18
N VAL A 307 14.80 25.43 -4.38
CA VAL A 307 14.02 24.95 -5.52
C VAL A 307 14.59 23.61 -5.97
N THR A 308 13.76 22.58 -6.03
CA THR A 308 14.08 21.26 -6.56
C THR A 308 13.10 20.92 -7.67
N ILE A 309 13.56 20.94 -8.92
CA ILE A 309 12.70 20.69 -10.08
C ILE A 309 13.24 19.59 -10.99
N ALA A 310 12.33 18.76 -11.49
CA ALA A 310 12.61 17.78 -12.54
C ALA A 310 11.84 18.16 -13.81
N THR A 311 12.54 18.50 -14.89
CA THR A 311 11.90 19.06 -16.08
C THR A 311 12.57 18.71 -17.40
N SER A 312 11.96 19.06 -18.53
CA SER A 312 12.61 18.96 -19.84
C SER A 312 13.30 20.27 -20.21
N SER A 313 12.65 21.41 -19.92
CA SER A 313 13.21 22.74 -20.09
C SER A 313 12.96 23.59 -18.84
N ALA A 314 14.02 24.19 -18.31
CA ALA A 314 13.95 25.11 -17.18
C ALA A 314 14.41 26.50 -17.61
N ASP A 315 13.57 27.51 -17.43
CA ASP A 315 13.91 28.92 -17.57
C ASP A 315 13.82 29.60 -16.20
N LEU A 316 14.94 30.17 -15.74
CA LEU A 316 15.02 30.90 -14.49
C LEU A 316 15.39 32.36 -14.77
N SER A 317 14.52 33.27 -14.33
CA SER A 317 14.73 34.72 -14.38
C SER A 317 14.63 35.37 -12.99
N GLY A 318 14.04 34.68 -12.01
CA GLY A 318 13.78 35.19 -10.67
C GLY A 318 14.88 34.96 -9.63
N ASN A 319 14.54 35.17 -8.36
CA ASN A 319 15.44 35.03 -7.21
C ASN A 319 15.17 33.74 -6.44
N VAL A 320 16.23 32.97 -6.15
CA VAL A 320 16.21 31.78 -5.29
C VAL A 320 17.14 32.03 -4.10
N GLY A 321 16.59 32.09 -2.89
CA GLY A 321 17.34 32.52 -1.71
C GLY A 321 18.42 31.54 -1.24
N ARG A 322 18.24 30.23 -1.47
CA ARG A 322 19.19 29.17 -1.09
C ARG A 322 19.59 28.32 -2.29
N ASP A 323 19.38 27.01 -2.22
CA ASP A 323 19.93 26.05 -3.17
C ASP A 323 18.95 25.81 -4.32
N LEU A 324 19.49 25.69 -5.53
CA LEU A 324 18.76 25.37 -6.74
C LEU A 324 19.23 24.00 -7.27
N THR A 325 18.36 23.00 -7.19
CA THR A 325 18.59 21.66 -7.74
C THR A 325 17.68 21.44 -8.93
N VAL A 326 18.27 21.26 -10.11
CA VAL A 326 17.52 21.10 -11.37
C VAL A 326 17.95 19.81 -12.04
N ALA A 327 17.01 18.91 -12.29
CA ALA A 327 17.19 17.78 -13.20
C ALA A 327 16.47 18.11 -14.50
N ALA A 328 17.18 18.62 -15.50
CA ALA A 328 16.58 19.10 -16.75
C ALA A 328 17.25 18.54 -18.01
N GLY A 329 16.49 18.50 -19.10
CA GLY A 329 17.05 18.32 -20.45
C GLY A 329 17.85 19.54 -20.88
N SER A 330 17.28 20.74 -20.66
CA SER A 330 17.92 22.04 -20.89
C SER A 330 17.64 23.00 -19.74
N LEU A 331 18.62 23.83 -19.37
CA LEU A 331 18.52 24.83 -18.31
C LEU A 331 19.05 26.17 -18.84
N THR A 332 18.16 27.17 -18.87
CA THR A 332 18.49 28.56 -19.20
C THR A 332 18.41 29.41 -17.94
N LEU A 333 19.52 30.03 -17.55
CA LEU A 333 19.54 31.10 -16.56
C LEU A 333 19.64 32.44 -17.27
N ASN A 334 18.60 33.25 -17.12
CA ASN A 334 18.56 34.61 -17.67
C ASN A 334 19.39 35.59 -16.83
N ASN A 335 19.63 36.76 -17.39
CA ASN A 335 20.48 37.80 -16.79
C ASN A 335 19.98 38.33 -15.44
N THR A 336 18.69 38.21 -15.14
CA THR A 336 18.09 38.63 -13.86
C THR A 336 18.12 37.55 -12.78
N ALA A 337 18.51 36.32 -13.13
CA ALA A 337 18.47 35.20 -12.21
C ALA A 337 19.49 35.34 -11.07
N ARG A 338 19.05 35.15 -9.83
CA ARG A 338 19.92 35.17 -8.65
C ARG A 338 19.73 33.92 -7.81
N VAL A 339 20.83 33.24 -7.49
CA VAL A 339 20.85 32.04 -6.64
C VAL A 339 21.75 32.30 -5.44
N GLY A 340 21.16 32.38 -4.25
CA GLY A 340 21.86 32.70 -3.01
C GLY A 340 22.71 31.56 -2.42
N GLY A 341 22.44 30.31 -2.82
CA GLY A 341 23.15 29.11 -2.38
C GLY A 341 23.81 28.34 -3.53
N ASN A 342 23.84 27.02 -3.42
CA ASN A 342 24.49 26.15 -4.41
C ASN A 342 23.57 25.85 -5.60
N LEU A 343 24.17 25.76 -6.78
CA LEU A 343 23.51 25.32 -8.00
C LEU A 343 23.94 23.90 -8.33
N THR A 344 23.02 22.94 -8.24
CA THR A 344 23.20 21.55 -8.66
C THR A 344 22.35 21.27 -9.89
N ALA A 345 22.99 21.06 -11.04
CA ALA A 345 22.27 20.75 -12.29
C ALA A 345 22.61 19.34 -12.79
N HIS A 346 21.59 18.49 -12.92
CA HIS A 346 21.66 17.17 -13.53
C HIS A 346 21.14 17.26 -14.96
N VAL A 347 22.05 17.22 -15.94
CA VAL A 347 21.72 17.43 -17.37
C VAL A 347 22.30 16.30 -18.22
N HIS A 348 21.64 15.97 -19.34
CA HIS A 348 22.09 14.91 -20.24
C HIS A 348 23.32 15.32 -21.07
N GLN A 349 23.42 16.58 -21.47
CA GLN A 349 24.58 17.14 -22.15
C GLN A 349 24.94 18.51 -21.58
N GLN A 350 26.23 18.81 -21.48
CA GLN A 350 26.70 20.08 -20.92
C GLN A 350 26.37 21.30 -21.79
N LYS A 351 26.07 21.07 -23.08
CA LYS A 351 25.70 22.12 -24.05
C LYS A 351 24.30 22.69 -23.83
N ASP A 352 23.44 21.96 -23.12
CA ASP A 352 22.04 22.34 -22.91
C ASP A 352 21.87 23.27 -21.68
N VAL A 353 22.98 23.73 -21.09
CA VAL A 353 22.98 24.72 -20.00
C VAL A 353 23.45 26.06 -20.53
N HIS A 354 22.52 26.99 -20.73
CA HIS A 354 22.78 28.35 -21.17
C HIS A 354 22.69 29.30 -19.98
N ILE A 355 23.81 29.88 -19.55
CA ILE A 355 23.83 30.91 -18.51
C ILE A 355 24.21 32.21 -19.19
N THR A 356 23.30 33.18 -19.15
CA THR A 356 23.53 34.51 -19.74
C THR A 356 24.39 35.36 -18.82
N ASP A 357 25.28 36.18 -19.39
CA ASP A 357 26.12 37.13 -18.64
C ASP A 357 25.23 38.12 -17.86
N GLY A 358 25.10 37.89 -16.55
CA GLY A 358 24.22 38.64 -15.64
C GLY A 358 23.70 37.81 -14.47
N ALA A 359 23.55 36.49 -14.65
CA ALA A 359 23.10 35.61 -13.59
C ALA A 359 24.11 35.55 -12.42
N THR A 360 23.65 35.83 -11.19
CA THR A 360 24.50 35.86 -10.01
C THR A 360 24.29 34.60 -9.16
N ILE A 361 25.33 33.77 -9.04
CA ILE A 361 25.35 32.58 -8.20
C ILE A 361 26.33 32.81 -7.06
N VAL A 362 25.86 32.81 -5.82
CA VAL A 362 26.68 33.11 -4.63
C VAL A 362 27.41 31.87 -4.10
N GLY A 363 26.83 30.67 -4.24
CA GLY A 363 27.41 29.41 -3.77
C GLY A 363 28.19 28.61 -4.83
N LYS A 364 28.43 27.31 -4.54
CA LYS A 364 29.18 26.41 -5.43
C LYS A 364 28.32 25.95 -6.61
N ARG A 365 28.96 25.80 -7.77
CA ARG A 365 28.34 25.29 -9.00
C ARG A 365 28.77 23.84 -9.23
N ASP A 366 27.87 22.89 -9.03
CA ASP A 366 28.09 21.47 -9.33
C ASP A 366 27.17 21.04 -10.49
N ILE A 367 27.77 20.79 -11.65
CA ILE A 367 27.04 20.31 -12.83
C ILE A 367 27.41 18.84 -13.04
N GLN A 368 26.51 17.96 -12.63
CA GLN A 368 26.70 16.52 -12.75
C GLN A 368 26.02 15.99 -14.01
N VAL A 369 26.81 15.80 -15.07
CA VAL A 369 26.31 15.26 -16.35
C VAL A 369 26.08 13.75 -16.23
N HIS A 370 24.82 13.34 -16.08
CA HIS A 370 24.44 11.93 -16.06
C HIS A 370 24.36 11.39 -17.50
N VAL A 371 25.49 10.88 -18.00
CA VAL A 371 25.51 10.06 -19.22
C VAL A 371 24.81 8.75 -18.91
N ARG A 372 23.65 8.52 -19.53
CA ARG A 372 22.88 7.26 -19.42
C ARG A 372 23.71 6.12 -20.02
N LYS A 373 24.61 5.53 -19.23
CA LYS A 373 25.39 4.34 -19.65
C LYS A 373 24.42 3.20 -19.94
N SER A 374 24.47 2.67 -21.16
CA SER A 374 23.64 1.56 -21.64
C SER A 374 23.70 0.36 -20.68
N ARG A 375 22.52 -0.10 -20.21
CA ARG A 375 22.35 -1.25 -19.29
C ARG A 375 22.86 -2.58 -19.88
N TRP A 376 23.11 -2.64 -21.19
CA TRP A 376 23.44 -3.84 -21.96
C TRP A 376 24.91 -4.29 -21.85
N THR A 377 25.80 -3.49 -21.26
CA THR A 377 27.24 -3.79 -21.14
C THR A 377 27.66 -4.33 -19.76
N ARG A 378 26.73 -4.45 -18.80
CA ARG A 378 27.07 -4.96 -17.45
C ARG A 378 26.84 -6.47 -17.36
N PRO A 379 27.85 -7.28 -16.98
CA PRO A 379 27.68 -8.72 -16.77
C PRO A 379 26.63 -9.06 -15.70
N GLY A 380 26.38 -8.14 -14.76
CA GLY A 380 25.31 -8.27 -13.76
C GLY A 380 23.89 -8.34 -14.35
N PHE A 381 23.64 -7.78 -15.54
CA PHE A 381 22.35 -7.89 -16.21
C PHE A 381 22.05 -9.34 -16.66
N TYR A 382 23.05 -10.03 -17.21
CA TYR A 382 22.93 -11.44 -17.59
C TYR A 382 22.82 -12.35 -16.37
N PHE A 383 23.53 -12.03 -15.28
CA PHE A 383 23.42 -12.75 -14.01
C PHE A 383 22.01 -12.63 -13.40
N GLY A 384 21.46 -11.42 -13.35
CA GLY A 384 20.08 -11.20 -12.89
C GLY A 384 19.05 -11.93 -13.76
N GLN A 385 19.25 -11.95 -15.08
CA GLN A 385 18.38 -12.69 -15.99
C GLN A 385 18.44 -14.21 -15.76
N ALA A 386 19.64 -14.77 -15.53
CA ALA A 386 19.83 -16.18 -15.21
C ALA A 386 19.16 -16.54 -13.86
N LEU A 387 19.31 -15.68 -12.85
CA LEU A 387 18.65 -15.84 -11.55
C LEU A 387 17.12 -15.82 -11.69
N TRP A 388 16.58 -14.92 -12.51
CA TRP A 388 15.13 -14.85 -12.75
C TRP A 388 14.59 -16.06 -13.50
N LEU A 389 15.38 -16.59 -14.45
CA LEU A 389 15.06 -17.84 -15.14
C LEU A 389 15.10 -19.04 -14.20
N ALA A 390 16.09 -19.11 -13.30
CA ALA A 390 16.18 -20.14 -12.27
C ALA A 390 15.00 -20.05 -11.28
N ALA A 391 14.59 -18.85 -10.87
CA ALA A 391 13.40 -18.66 -10.04
C ALA A 391 12.11 -19.10 -10.75
N ALA A 392 11.96 -18.76 -12.05
CA ALA A 392 10.82 -19.22 -12.85
C ALA A 392 10.78 -20.74 -13.01
N MET A 393 11.95 -21.36 -13.17
CA MET A 393 12.11 -22.82 -13.19
C MET A 393 11.67 -23.45 -11.87
N LEU A 394 12.14 -22.90 -10.74
CA LEU A 394 11.82 -23.41 -9.41
C LEU A 394 10.32 -23.31 -9.14
N VAL A 395 9.69 -22.18 -9.45
CA VAL A 395 8.24 -22.00 -9.30
C VAL A 395 7.46 -22.96 -10.20
N GLY A 396 7.87 -23.15 -11.46
CA GLY A 396 7.24 -24.12 -12.35
C GLY A 396 7.39 -25.56 -11.89
N TRP A 397 8.55 -25.91 -11.34
CA TRP A 397 8.79 -27.22 -10.74
C TRP A 397 7.95 -27.45 -9.49
N LEU A 398 7.87 -26.45 -8.60
CA LEU A 398 7.04 -26.50 -7.40
C LEU A 398 5.55 -26.62 -7.76
N ALA A 399 5.08 -25.88 -8.77
CA ALA A 399 3.71 -25.98 -9.27
C ALA A 399 3.38 -27.37 -9.83
N LEU A 400 4.33 -28.01 -10.54
CA LEU A 400 4.20 -29.39 -11.02
C LEU A 400 4.14 -30.42 -9.87
N LEU A 401 4.80 -30.14 -8.74
CA LEU A 401 4.79 -31.00 -7.56
C LEU A 401 3.52 -30.85 -6.73
N LEU A 402 3.08 -29.61 -6.48
CA LEU A 402 1.92 -29.31 -5.62
C LEU A 402 0.59 -29.59 -6.33
N PHE A 403 0.47 -29.24 -7.62
CA PHE A 403 -0.79 -29.32 -8.36
C PHE A 403 -0.62 -29.90 -9.78
N PRO A 404 -0.21 -31.18 -9.91
CA PRO A 404 0.11 -31.78 -11.22
C PRO A 404 -1.08 -31.78 -12.18
N GLY A 405 -2.29 -32.13 -11.71
CA GLY A 405 -3.49 -32.17 -12.56
C GLY A 405 -3.92 -30.79 -13.06
N PHE A 406 -3.83 -29.77 -12.21
CA PHE A 406 -4.17 -28.39 -12.57
C PHE A 406 -3.15 -27.83 -13.58
N PHE A 407 -1.85 -28.04 -13.34
CA PHE A 407 -0.78 -27.57 -14.22
C PHE A 407 -0.86 -28.20 -15.63
N GLN A 408 -1.11 -29.50 -15.71
CA GLN A 408 -1.28 -30.20 -17.00
C GLN A 408 -2.53 -29.72 -17.75
N SER A 409 -3.62 -29.47 -17.04
CA SER A 409 -4.87 -28.99 -17.65
C SER A 409 -4.74 -27.55 -18.15
N SER A 410 -4.10 -26.68 -17.37
CA SER A 410 -3.83 -25.29 -17.76
C SER A 410 -2.90 -25.21 -18.96
N THR A 411 -1.83 -26.03 -19.01
CA THR A 411 -0.93 -26.07 -20.18
C THR A 411 -1.61 -26.58 -21.45
N GLN A 412 -2.53 -27.54 -21.35
CA GLN A 412 -3.34 -27.97 -22.50
C GLN A 412 -4.35 -26.91 -22.94
N ALA A 413 -4.94 -26.15 -22.00
CA ALA A 413 -5.87 -25.08 -22.30
C ALA A 413 -5.23 -23.93 -23.10
N VAL A 414 -3.91 -23.71 -22.97
CA VAL A 414 -3.14 -22.76 -23.82
C VAL A 414 -3.28 -23.12 -25.30
N GLY A 415 -3.35 -24.42 -25.65
CA GLY A 415 -3.49 -24.90 -27.02
C GLY A 415 -4.80 -24.54 -27.72
N SER A 416 -5.80 -24.03 -26.99
CA SER A 416 -7.04 -23.48 -27.58
C SER A 416 -6.86 -22.11 -28.25
N GLY A 417 -5.63 -21.55 -28.20
CA GLY A 417 -5.12 -20.45 -29.03
C GLY A 417 -5.96 -19.18 -28.97
N TRP A 418 -6.92 -19.05 -29.87
CA TRP A 418 -7.71 -17.81 -30.02
C TRP A 418 -8.71 -17.59 -28.88
N ARG A 419 -9.27 -18.68 -28.31
CA ARG A 419 -10.25 -18.59 -27.22
C ARG A 419 -9.60 -18.22 -25.89
N SER A 420 -8.43 -18.81 -25.60
CA SER A 420 -7.64 -18.44 -24.42
C SER A 420 -7.07 -17.02 -24.55
N LEU A 421 -6.66 -16.59 -25.74
CA LEU A 421 -6.22 -15.20 -25.96
C LEU A 421 -7.35 -14.18 -25.65
N ALA A 422 -8.56 -14.42 -26.18
CA ALA A 422 -9.70 -13.52 -25.97
C ALA A 422 -10.15 -13.49 -24.51
N LEU A 423 -10.25 -14.64 -23.85
CA LEU A 423 -10.56 -14.73 -22.42
C LEU A 423 -9.48 -14.06 -21.57
N GLY A 424 -8.21 -14.27 -21.93
CA GLY A 424 -7.07 -13.65 -21.26
C GLY A 424 -7.10 -12.13 -21.33
N LEU A 425 -7.40 -11.57 -22.50
CA LEU A 425 -7.56 -10.12 -22.67
C LEU A 425 -8.71 -9.58 -21.80
N GLY A 426 -9.84 -10.30 -21.77
CA GLY A 426 -10.98 -9.96 -20.93
C GLY A 426 -10.66 -9.97 -19.44
N VAL A 427 -9.89 -10.96 -18.96
CA VAL A 427 -9.44 -11.03 -17.56
C VAL A 427 -8.38 -9.97 -17.26
N LEU A 428 -7.46 -9.72 -18.20
CA LEU A 428 -6.41 -8.71 -18.02
C LEU A 428 -7.01 -7.31 -17.82
N ALA A 429 -8.05 -6.95 -18.58
CA ALA A 429 -8.72 -5.66 -18.45
C ALA A 429 -9.82 -5.64 -17.36
N GLY A 430 -10.59 -6.72 -17.22
CA GLY A 430 -11.73 -6.79 -16.32
C GLY A 430 -11.38 -7.05 -14.86
N ALA A 431 -10.35 -7.86 -14.58
CA ALA A 431 -9.97 -8.19 -13.21
C ALA A 431 -9.49 -6.97 -12.40
N PRO A 432 -8.66 -6.05 -12.92
CA PRO A 432 -8.30 -4.83 -12.21
C PRO A 432 -9.51 -3.97 -11.85
N VAL A 433 -10.47 -3.83 -12.77
CA VAL A 433 -11.71 -3.09 -12.52
C VAL A 433 -12.54 -3.77 -11.43
N ALA A 434 -12.70 -5.08 -11.48
CA ALA A 434 -13.42 -5.85 -10.45
C ALA A 434 -12.73 -5.76 -9.08
N ILE A 435 -11.39 -5.81 -9.03
CA ILE A 435 -10.60 -5.64 -7.81
C ILE A 435 -10.83 -4.24 -7.23
N VAL A 436 -10.77 -3.18 -8.04
CA VAL A 436 -11.00 -1.80 -7.60
C VAL A 436 -12.44 -1.63 -7.11
N VAL A 437 -13.44 -2.11 -7.85
CA VAL A 437 -14.85 -2.06 -7.44
C VAL A 437 -15.07 -2.79 -6.12
N THR A 438 -14.41 -3.93 -5.92
CA THR A 438 -14.47 -4.66 -4.64
C THR A 438 -13.76 -3.89 -3.53
N ALA A 439 -12.62 -3.27 -3.82
CA ALA A 439 -11.84 -2.46 -2.87
C ALA A 439 -12.59 -1.21 -2.39
N ILE A 440 -13.52 -0.66 -3.17
CA ILE A 440 -14.38 0.47 -2.76
C ILE A 440 -15.23 0.08 -1.54
N THR A 441 -15.55 -1.21 -1.38
CA THR A 441 -16.25 -1.68 -0.18
C THR A 441 -15.24 -1.90 0.96
N LEU A 442 -15.53 -1.39 2.16
CA LEU A 442 -14.64 -1.51 3.33
C LEU A 442 -14.32 -2.99 3.66
N VAL A 443 -15.32 -3.88 3.52
CA VAL A 443 -15.16 -5.34 3.68
C VAL A 443 -14.42 -5.96 2.49
N GLY A 444 -14.51 -5.34 1.31
CA GLY A 444 -13.84 -5.80 0.12
C GLY A 444 -12.38 -5.36 0.00
N ILE A 445 -11.86 -4.47 0.85
CA ILE A 445 -10.41 -4.18 0.88
C ILE A 445 -9.59 -5.45 1.13
N PRO A 446 -9.81 -6.25 2.20
CA PRO A 446 -9.05 -7.48 2.40
C PRO A 446 -9.28 -8.50 1.26
N VAL A 447 -10.51 -8.63 0.77
CA VAL A 447 -10.85 -9.53 -0.33
C VAL A 447 -10.18 -9.12 -1.64
N SER A 448 -10.14 -7.82 -1.94
CA SER A 448 -9.49 -7.23 -3.11
C SER A 448 -7.98 -7.41 -3.06
N LEU A 449 -7.38 -7.33 -1.87
CA LEU A 449 -5.95 -7.58 -1.68
C LEU A 449 -5.61 -9.06 -1.91
N MET A 450 -6.45 -9.98 -1.45
CA MET A 450 -6.33 -11.41 -1.77
C MET A 450 -6.52 -11.68 -3.27
N LEU A 451 -7.54 -11.08 -3.90
CA LEU A 451 -7.78 -11.17 -5.34
C LEU A 451 -6.62 -10.61 -6.15
N LEU A 452 -6.06 -9.47 -5.74
CA LEU A 452 -4.89 -8.86 -6.37
C LEU A 452 -3.67 -9.77 -6.25
N ALA A 453 -3.43 -10.37 -5.09
CA ALA A 453 -2.35 -11.34 -4.90
C ALA A 453 -2.50 -12.55 -5.83
N VAL A 454 -3.71 -13.13 -5.93
CA VAL A 454 -4.01 -14.24 -6.86
C VAL A 454 -3.83 -13.81 -8.32
N TYR A 455 -4.27 -12.61 -8.67
CA TYR A 455 -4.15 -12.05 -10.02
C TYR A 455 -2.67 -11.85 -10.42
N LEU A 456 -1.86 -11.26 -9.53
CA LEU A 456 -0.43 -11.09 -9.74
C LEU A 456 0.30 -12.44 -9.83
N ALA A 457 -0.06 -13.41 -8.97
CA ALA A 457 0.46 -14.76 -9.05
C ALA A 457 0.08 -15.44 -10.38
N ALA A 458 -1.15 -15.26 -10.86
CA ALA A 458 -1.60 -15.79 -12.14
C ALA A 458 -0.87 -15.16 -13.34
N ILE A 459 -0.63 -13.84 -13.32
CA ILE A 459 0.22 -13.15 -14.32
C ILE A 459 1.63 -13.73 -14.30
N TYR A 460 2.21 -13.94 -13.12
CA TYR A 460 3.54 -14.52 -12.99
C TYR A 460 3.58 -15.96 -13.51
N MET A 461 2.56 -16.76 -13.23
CA MET A 461 2.47 -18.16 -13.66
C MET A 461 2.14 -18.31 -15.15
N ALA A 462 1.53 -17.31 -15.78
CA ALA A 462 1.19 -17.32 -17.21
C ALA A 462 2.39 -17.67 -18.10
N LYS A 463 3.56 -17.06 -17.84
CA LYS A 463 4.80 -17.35 -18.57
C LYS A 463 5.25 -18.82 -18.44
N VAL A 464 4.97 -19.43 -17.29
CA VAL A 464 5.37 -20.81 -16.97
C VAL A 464 4.50 -21.80 -17.73
N TRP A 465 3.18 -21.60 -17.76
CA TRP A 465 2.28 -22.47 -18.52
C TRP A 465 2.51 -22.37 -20.03
N VAL A 466 2.68 -21.15 -20.55
CA VAL A 466 2.95 -20.95 -21.98
C VAL A 466 4.34 -21.49 -22.35
N GLY A 467 5.35 -21.30 -21.50
CA GLY A 467 6.67 -21.89 -21.67
C GLY A 467 6.61 -23.42 -21.72
N ALA A 468 5.97 -24.06 -20.73
CA ALA A 468 5.82 -25.51 -20.70
C ALA A 468 5.09 -26.06 -21.95
N PHE A 469 4.04 -25.37 -22.43
CA PHE A 469 3.34 -25.73 -23.66
C PHE A 469 4.26 -25.60 -24.90
N LEU A 470 4.96 -24.47 -25.04
CA LEU A 470 5.84 -24.20 -26.17
C LEU A 470 7.00 -25.20 -26.25
N GLY A 471 7.66 -25.47 -25.13
CA GLY A 471 8.75 -26.44 -25.09
C GLY A 471 8.28 -27.86 -25.37
N ARG A 472 7.05 -28.23 -25.00
CA ARG A 472 6.49 -29.54 -25.33
C ARG A 472 6.17 -29.70 -26.82
N ILE A 473 5.73 -28.64 -27.51
CA ILE A 473 5.56 -28.65 -28.98
C ILE A 473 6.90 -28.86 -29.67
N VAL A 474 7.96 -28.21 -29.18
CA VAL A 474 9.29 -28.26 -29.78
C VAL A 474 9.99 -29.60 -29.54
N LEU A 475 9.96 -30.11 -28.30
CA LEU A 475 10.67 -31.34 -27.91
C LEU A 475 9.94 -32.63 -28.33
N LYS A 476 8.65 -32.56 -28.69
CA LYS A 476 7.78 -33.71 -28.99
C LYS A 476 8.14 -34.97 -28.17
N PRO A 477 8.06 -34.92 -26.83
CA PRO A 477 8.61 -35.98 -25.98
C PRO A 477 7.91 -37.32 -26.24
N ALA A 478 8.70 -38.39 -26.34
CA ALA A 478 8.20 -39.76 -26.54
C ALA A 478 7.60 -40.38 -25.25
N GLY A 479 7.79 -39.76 -24.08
CA GLY A 479 7.31 -40.23 -22.77
C GLY A 479 6.50 -39.20 -21.98
N THR A 480 5.80 -39.66 -20.94
CA THR A 480 5.03 -38.84 -19.97
C THR A 480 5.76 -38.66 -18.63
N THR A 481 7.07 -38.90 -18.60
CA THR A 481 7.85 -38.90 -17.36
C THR A 481 8.03 -37.47 -16.79
N LYS A 482 8.16 -37.34 -15.46
CA LYS A 482 8.36 -36.04 -14.78
C LYS A 482 9.56 -35.24 -15.34
N ARG A 483 10.61 -35.95 -15.79
CA ARG A 483 11.80 -35.34 -16.40
C ARG A 483 11.50 -34.68 -17.75
N ASP A 484 10.60 -35.25 -18.55
CA ASP A 484 10.23 -34.71 -19.86
C ASP A 484 9.41 -33.42 -19.73
N TRP A 485 8.56 -33.34 -18.71
CA TRP A 485 7.84 -32.11 -18.35
C TRP A 485 8.78 -30.99 -17.91
N LEU A 486 9.79 -31.32 -17.10
CA LEU A 486 10.78 -30.34 -16.64
C LEU A 486 11.65 -29.84 -17.79
N LEU A 487 12.08 -30.73 -18.70
CA LEU A 487 12.82 -30.37 -19.90
C LEU A 487 11.99 -29.52 -20.86
N GLY A 488 10.71 -29.84 -21.03
CA GLY A 488 9.75 -29.02 -21.76
C GLY A 488 9.65 -27.60 -21.20
N LEU A 489 9.51 -27.48 -19.88
CA LEU A 489 9.46 -26.19 -19.18
C LEU A 489 10.75 -25.39 -19.36
N LEU A 490 11.92 -26.03 -19.26
CA LEU A 490 13.22 -25.41 -19.46
C LEU A 490 13.36 -24.83 -20.86
N VAL A 491 13.17 -25.67 -21.88
CA VAL A 491 13.36 -25.28 -23.27
C VAL A 491 12.39 -24.15 -23.65
N GLY A 492 11.14 -24.24 -23.21
CA GLY A 492 10.16 -23.19 -23.46
C GLY A 492 10.47 -21.86 -22.78
N LEU A 493 10.92 -21.87 -21.52
CA LEU A 493 11.32 -20.64 -20.81
C LEU A 493 12.57 -20.00 -21.42
N VAL A 494 13.53 -20.80 -21.87
CA VAL A 494 14.72 -20.30 -22.59
C VAL A 494 14.30 -19.64 -23.90
N ILE A 495 13.45 -20.29 -24.69
CA ILE A 495 12.93 -19.72 -25.95
C ILE A 495 12.21 -18.39 -25.69
N LEU A 496 11.30 -18.33 -24.72
CA LEU A 496 10.59 -17.08 -24.38
C LEU A 496 11.54 -15.97 -23.92
N THR A 497 12.60 -16.33 -23.19
CA THR A 497 13.62 -15.38 -22.74
C THR A 497 14.42 -14.83 -23.92
N VAL A 498 14.85 -15.69 -24.85
CA VAL A 498 15.57 -15.31 -26.07
C VAL A 498 14.72 -14.41 -26.96
N ILE A 499 13.46 -14.77 -27.18
CA ILE A 499 12.51 -13.96 -27.97
C ILE A 499 12.26 -12.59 -27.30
N GLY A 500 12.27 -12.55 -25.97
CA GLY A 500 12.12 -11.32 -25.18
C GLY A 500 13.26 -10.31 -25.33
N PHE A 501 14.38 -10.68 -25.97
CA PHE A 501 15.48 -9.77 -26.30
C PHE A 501 15.26 -8.95 -27.57
N ILE A 502 14.32 -9.35 -28.43
CA ILE A 502 14.03 -8.62 -29.67
C ILE A 502 13.35 -7.29 -29.29
N PRO A 503 13.98 -6.12 -29.56
CA PRO A 503 13.38 -4.83 -29.25
C PRO A 503 12.07 -4.66 -30.05
N TYR A 504 11.09 -3.98 -29.44
CA TYR A 504 9.71 -3.80 -29.94
C TYR A 504 8.84 -5.07 -30.01
N LEU A 505 9.33 -6.18 -30.58
CA LEU A 505 8.57 -7.44 -30.63
C LEU A 505 8.44 -8.12 -29.25
N GLY A 506 9.46 -8.01 -28.40
CA GLY A 506 9.46 -8.62 -27.08
C GLY A 506 8.32 -8.14 -26.17
N GLY A 507 7.92 -6.87 -26.29
CA GLY A 507 6.78 -6.32 -25.54
C GLY A 507 5.44 -6.95 -25.96
N LEU A 508 5.19 -7.02 -27.27
CA LEU A 508 3.97 -7.61 -27.82
C LEU A 508 3.86 -9.11 -27.50
N ILE A 509 4.98 -9.83 -27.60
CA ILE A 509 5.02 -11.27 -27.30
C ILE A 509 4.80 -11.52 -25.81
N ARG A 510 5.36 -10.69 -24.91
CA ARG A 510 5.08 -10.79 -23.46
C ARG A 510 3.59 -10.57 -23.18
N LEU A 511 2.96 -9.58 -23.81
CA LEU A 511 1.52 -9.36 -23.66
C LEU A 511 0.71 -10.56 -24.15
N ALA A 512 1.05 -11.12 -25.32
CA ALA A 512 0.39 -12.31 -25.85
C ALA A 512 0.56 -13.53 -24.91
N VAL A 513 1.76 -13.74 -24.38
CA VAL A 513 2.05 -14.82 -23.40
C VAL A 513 1.23 -14.66 -22.13
N ILE A 514 1.15 -13.44 -21.59
CA ILE A 514 0.36 -13.13 -20.40
C ILE A 514 -1.13 -13.41 -20.66
N CYS A 515 -1.67 -12.93 -21.78
CA CYS A 515 -3.06 -13.18 -22.16
C CYS A 515 -3.34 -14.69 -22.31
N LEU A 516 -2.51 -15.42 -23.05
CA LEU A 516 -2.71 -16.86 -23.26
C LEU A 516 -2.68 -17.64 -21.93
N GLY A 517 -1.74 -17.33 -21.03
CA GLY A 517 -1.64 -18.00 -19.74
C GLY A 517 -2.79 -17.64 -18.78
N LEU A 518 -3.18 -16.37 -18.70
CA LEU A 518 -4.34 -15.94 -17.90
C LEU A 518 -5.65 -16.53 -18.40
N GLY A 519 -5.85 -16.57 -19.72
CA GLY A 519 -7.05 -17.16 -20.31
C GLY A 519 -7.13 -18.67 -20.07
N ALA A 520 -6.00 -19.37 -20.13
CA ALA A 520 -5.92 -20.79 -19.80
C ALA A 520 -6.24 -21.06 -18.31
N PHE A 521 -5.79 -20.18 -17.40
CA PHE A 521 -6.12 -20.25 -15.98
C PHE A 521 -7.61 -20.00 -15.70
N ALA A 522 -8.16 -18.94 -16.28
CA ALA A 522 -9.57 -18.59 -16.13
C ALA A 522 -10.50 -19.68 -16.70
N TRP A 523 -10.13 -20.26 -17.84
CA TRP A 523 -10.88 -21.37 -18.43
C TRP A 523 -10.90 -22.61 -17.53
N GLN A 524 -9.77 -22.91 -16.89
CA GLN A 524 -9.68 -24.04 -15.97
C GLN A 524 -10.49 -23.80 -14.68
N LEU A 525 -10.47 -22.58 -14.14
CA LEU A 525 -11.32 -22.19 -13.00
C LEU A 525 -12.81 -22.31 -13.35
N TYR A 526 -13.22 -21.86 -14.53
CA TYR A 526 -14.60 -21.96 -15.01
C TYR A 526 -15.07 -23.42 -15.17
N ARG A 527 -14.18 -24.31 -15.64
CA ARG A 527 -14.49 -25.75 -15.73
C ARG A 527 -14.60 -26.40 -14.35
N ALA A 528 -13.69 -26.05 -13.43
CA ALA A 528 -13.71 -26.58 -12.06
C ALA A 528 -14.97 -26.14 -11.30
N SER A 529 -15.40 -24.87 -11.45
CA SER A 529 -16.62 -24.37 -10.81
C SER A 529 -17.89 -25.02 -11.37
N ARG A 530 -17.96 -25.30 -12.68
CA ARG A 530 -19.10 -26.00 -13.28
C ARG A 530 -19.22 -27.45 -12.83
N ALA A 531 -18.09 -28.16 -12.72
CA ALA A 531 -18.09 -29.55 -12.24
C ALA A 531 -18.63 -29.67 -10.80
N ALA A 532 -18.33 -28.68 -9.94
CA ALA A 532 -18.81 -28.62 -8.57
C ALA A 532 -20.31 -28.30 -8.44
N THR A 533 -20.92 -27.65 -9.43
CA THR A 533 -22.38 -27.37 -9.43
C THR A 533 -23.24 -28.49 -10.02
N THR A 534 -22.62 -29.47 -10.68
CA THR A 534 -23.31 -30.62 -11.30
C THR A 534 -23.15 -31.93 -10.52
N ALA A 535 -22.29 -31.94 -9.50
CA ALA A 535 -22.14 -33.01 -8.53
C ALA A 535 -22.91 -32.62 -7.26
#